data_AF-X1RH77-F1
#
_entry.id   AF-X1RH77-F1
#
_cell.length_a   1.000
_cell.length_b   1.000
_cell.length_c   1.000
_cell.angle_alpha   90.00
_cell.angle_beta   90.00
_cell.angle_gamma   90.00
#
_symmetry.space_group_name_H-M   'P 1'
#
loop_
_entity.id
_entity.type
_entity.pdbx_description
1 polymer ?
#
loop_
_entity_poly.entity_id
_entity_poly.type
_entity_poly.pdbx_seq_one_letter_code
_entity_poly.pdbx_strand_id
1 'polypeptide(L)'
;AEKCGSLRYTWASTYREARDAVEANETSIYTAGNAIGQYDNFNPQSPYHNYFIYRLAFQFRTNQAYLPPGAPIQYAAIRVKRYKTVYPLKLDFKVVIKDGMPEFPHDPIELTDYYRKWYLGNYGEILASELPIDEFGDIILNSRGLDRINLGGYTKYMLRSSRDIEEIDPYKSENEERIMLWLNNGNDYDPRLVIRITLHIPKVMTGPAINITKNRAF
;
A
#
# COMPACT_ATOMS: atom_id res chain seq x y z
N ALA A 1 5.26 -6.95 -3.30
CA ALA A 1 3.88 -7.30 -2.94
C ALA A 1 3.66 -8.57 -3.70
N GLU A 2 3.33 -9.68 -3.04
CA GLU A 2 3.14 -10.92 -3.79
C GLU A 2 1.92 -10.78 -4.72
N LYS A 3 0.93 -9.99 -4.28
CA LYS A 3 -0.28 -9.69 -5.05
C LYS A 3 -0.66 -8.23 -4.87
N CYS A 4 -0.86 -7.53 -5.97
CA CYS A 4 -1.41 -6.18 -5.97
C CYS A 4 -2.40 -5.98 -7.12
N GLY A 5 -3.33 -5.06 -6.93
CA GLY A 5 -4.38 -4.78 -7.89
C GLY A 5 -4.89 -3.36 -7.76
N SER A 6 -5.17 -2.75 -8.91
CA SER A 6 -5.89 -1.48 -8.98
C SER A 6 -7.37 -1.74 -9.13
N LEU A 7 -8.15 -1.19 -8.19
CA LEU A 7 -9.60 -1.22 -8.17
C LEU A 7 -10.10 0.18 -8.52
N ARG A 8 -10.94 0.28 -9.55
CA ARG A 8 -11.50 1.56 -9.96
C ARG A 8 -13.00 1.49 -10.14
N TYR A 9 -13.66 2.56 -9.75
CA TYR A 9 -15.01 2.85 -10.19
C TYR A 9 -14.94 3.97 -11.23
N THR A 10 -15.47 3.71 -12.41
CA THR A 10 -15.42 4.62 -13.56
C THR A 10 -16.83 5.06 -13.96
N TRP A 11 -16.95 6.21 -14.64
CA TRP A 11 -18.20 6.68 -15.25
C TRP A 11 -19.38 6.88 -14.29
N ALA A 12 -19.12 7.21 -13.02
CA ALA A 12 -20.19 7.58 -12.10
C ALA A 12 -20.73 8.96 -12.43
N SER A 13 -22.05 9.09 -12.40
CA SER A 13 -22.76 10.36 -12.62
C SER A 13 -22.59 11.35 -11.47
N THR A 14 -22.26 10.84 -10.28
CA THR A 14 -21.94 11.64 -9.09
C THR A 14 -20.69 11.13 -8.39
N TYR A 15 -19.97 12.03 -7.72
CA TYR A 15 -18.79 11.65 -6.93
C TYR A 15 -19.16 10.65 -5.82
N ARG A 16 -20.28 10.88 -5.13
CA ARG A 16 -20.75 10.00 -4.05
C ARG A 16 -21.05 8.59 -4.55
N GLU A 17 -21.65 8.44 -5.74
CA GLU A 17 -21.88 7.14 -6.37
C GLU A 17 -20.56 6.37 -6.56
N ALA A 18 -19.54 6.99 -7.20
CA ALA A 18 -18.23 6.36 -7.37
C ALA A 18 -17.58 6.02 -6.01
N ARG A 19 -17.63 6.95 -5.06
CA ARG A 19 -16.95 6.80 -3.77
C ARG A 19 -17.55 5.69 -2.92
N ASP A 20 -18.87 5.61 -2.94
CA ASP A 20 -19.64 4.78 -2.03
C ASP A 20 -20.05 3.44 -2.63
N ALA A 21 -19.75 3.20 -3.90
CA ALA A 21 -19.92 1.91 -4.53
C ALA A 21 -19.28 0.77 -3.70
N VAL A 22 -20.04 -0.33 -3.61
CA VAL A 22 -19.67 -1.54 -2.86
C VAL A 22 -18.74 -2.47 -3.63
N GLU A 23 -18.56 -2.20 -4.91
CA GLU A 23 -17.65 -2.92 -5.80
C GLU A 23 -17.07 -1.95 -6.83
N ALA A 24 -15.87 -2.23 -7.31
CA ALA A 24 -15.33 -1.60 -8.50
C ALA A 24 -16.10 -2.10 -9.74
N ASN A 25 -16.10 -1.33 -10.82
CA ASN A 25 -16.60 -1.82 -12.12
C ASN A 25 -15.45 -2.31 -13.02
N GLU A 26 -14.19 -2.04 -12.64
CA GLU A 26 -13.01 -2.50 -13.36
C GLU A 26 -11.87 -2.86 -12.40
N THR A 27 -11.19 -3.98 -12.67
CA THR A 27 -9.85 -4.27 -12.11
C THR A 27 -8.81 -4.12 -13.21
N SER A 28 -7.73 -3.39 -12.94
CA SER A 28 -6.57 -3.37 -13.83
C SER A 28 -5.43 -4.09 -13.12
N ILE A 29 -5.16 -5.32 -13.55
CA ILE A 29 -3.89 -6.00 -13.25
C ILE A 29 -2.88 -5.74 -14.39
N TYR A 30 -3.32 -5.49 -15.63
CA TYR A 30 -2.45 -5.55 -16.82
C TYR A 30 -2.59 -4.43 -17.86
N THR A 31 -3.59 -3.55 -17.78
CA THR A 31 -3.90 -2.64 -18.90
C THR A 31 -4.29 -1.24 -18.39
N ALA A 32 -3.28 -0.38 -18.27
CA ALA A 32 -3.41 1.07 -18.10
C ALA A 32 -4.32 1.52 -16.95
N GLY A 33 -3.76 1.69 -15.74
CA GLY A 33 -4.56 2.32 -14.68
C GLY A 33 -4.14 2.10 -13.25
N ASN A 34 -2.87 1.85 -12.94
CA ASN A 34 -2.39 1.70 -11.55
C ASN A 34 -2.36 3.05 -10.84
N ALA A 35 -3.52 3.69 -10.74
CA ALA A 35 -3.67 5.01 -10.19
C ALA A 35 -4.06 4.94 -8.73
N ILE A 36 -3.76 6.01 -8.02
CA ILE A 36 -4.39 6.34 -6.75
C ILE A 36 -4.85 7.79 -6.83
N GLY A 37 -6.07 8.03 -6.32
CA GLY A 37 -6.66 9.35 -6.31
C GLY A 37 -7.99 9.34 -7.05
N GLN A 38 -8.32 10.48 -7.65
CA GLN A 38 -9.61 10.71 -8.26
C GLN A 38 -9.47 11.65 -9.46
N TYR A 39 -10.45 11.61 -10.35
CA TYR A 39 -10.49 12.44 -11.54
C TYR A 39 -11.95 12.67 -11.95
N ASP A 40 -12.26 13.86 -12.45
CA ASP A 40 -13.55 14.17 -13.06
C ASP A 40 -13.36 14.43 -14.56
N ASN A 41 -13.94 13.58 -15.39
CA ASN A 41 -13.96 13.78 -16.83
C ASN A 41 -15.14 14.66 -17.25
N PHE A 42 -15.07 15.95 -16.91
CA PHE A 42 -16.04 16.94 -17.33
C PHE A 42 -15.77 17.40 -18.77
N ASN A 43 -16.82 17.38 -19.60
CA ASN A 43 -16.79 17.95 -20.94
C ASN A 43 -17.50 19.31 -20.90
N PRO A 44 -16.82 20.45 -21.17
CA PRO A 44 -17.46 21.77 -21.10
C PRO A 44 -18.66 21.97 -22.04
N GLN A 45 -18.80 21.12 -23.06
CA GLN A 45 -19.93 21.14 -24.01
C GLN A 45 -21.13 20.32 -23.52
N SER A 46 -21.01 19.63 -22.38
CA SER A 46 -22.01 18.73 -21.84
C SER A 46 -22.10 18.89 -20.32
N PRO A 47 -23.28 18.97 -19.70
CA PRO A 47 -23.41 19.07 -18.25
C PRO A 47 -23.02 17.77 -17.52
N TYR A 48 -22.65 16.71 -18.24
CA TYR A 48 -22.31 15.42 -17.65
C TYR A 48 -20.90 15.43 -17.06
N HIS A 49 -20.83 15.12 -15.78
CA HIS A 49 -19.61 14.76 -15.06
C HIS A 49 -19.46 13.23 -15.08
N ASN A 50 -18.22 12.77 -15.13
CA ASN A 50 -17.91 11.34 -14.99
C ASN A 50 -16.79 11.21 -13.97
N TYR A 51 -17.15 10.77 -12.77
CA TYR A 51 -16.20 10.64 -11.68
C TYR A 51 -15.49 9.28 -11.72
N PHE A 52 -14.18 9.33 -11.48
CA PHE A 52 -13.30 8.18 -11.39
C PHE A 52 -12.64 8.20 -10.02
N ILE A 53 -12.66 7.07 -9.32
CA ILE A 53 -11.92 6.89 -8.05
C ILE A 53 -11.07 5.64 -8.15
N TYR A 54 -9.81 5.77 -7.79
CA TYR A 54 -8.79 4.74 -7.89
C TYR A 54 -8.24 4.40 -6.52
N ARG A 55 -8.28 3.11 -6.18
CA ARG A 55 -7.75 2.55 -4.93
C ARG A 55 -6.82 1.40 -5.26
N LEU A 56 -5.73 1.29 -4.51
CA LEU A 56 -4.73 0.23 -4.73
C LEU A 56 -4.71 -0.73 -3.56
N ALA A 57 -4.94 -2.00 -3.81
CA ALA A 57 -4.94 -3.05 -2.81
C ALA A 57 -3.63 -3.85 -2.89
N PHE A 58 -3.03 -4.12 -1.73
CA PHE A 58 -1.76 -4.83 -1.61
C PHE A 58 -1.82 -5.99 -0.62
N GLN A 59 -1.19 -7.10 -0.99
CA GLN A 59 -0.97 -8.25 -0.13
C GLN A 59 0.53 -8.57 -0.10
N PHE A 60 1.10 -8.51 1.10
CA PHE A 60 2.50 -8.81 1.37
C PHE A 60 2.59 -10.09 2.18
N ARG A 61 3.18 -11.12 1.58
CA ARG A 61 3.50 -12.33 2.31
C ARG A 61 4.75 -12.12 3.14
N THR A 62 4.59 -12.25 4.45
CA THR A 62 5.62 -12.00 5.46
C THR A 62 6.14 -13.28 6.11
N ASN A 63 5.61 -14.44 5.70
CA ASN A 63 6.08 -15.74 6.20
C ASN A 63 7.48 -16.14 5.68
N GLN A 64 7.95 -15.52 4.59
CA GLN A 64 9.28 -15.76 4.01
C GLN A 64 10.35 -14.84 4.56
N ALA A 65 9.95 -13.76 5.24
CA ALA A 65 10.91 -12.93 5.93
C ALA A 65 11.39 -13.74 7.14
N TYR A 66 12.70 -14.00 7.24
CA TYR A 66 13.35 -14.62 8.39
C TYR A 66 13.28 -13.70 9.62
N LEU A 67 12.10 -13.22 9.96
CA LEU A 67 11.80 -12.38 11.10
C LEU A 67 11.59 -13.33 12.27
N PRO A 68 12.49 -13.35 13.27
CA PRO A 68 12.26 -14.15 14.46
C PRO A 68 10.91 -13.79 15.07
N PRO A 69 10.09 -14.77 15.48
CA PRO A 69 8.85 -14.48 16.20
C PRO A 69 9.10 -13.52 17.37
N GLY A 70 8.33 -12.44 17.44
CA GLY A 70 8.48 -11.42 18.49
C GLY A 70 9.64 -10.43 18.31
N ALA A 71 10.39 -10.47 17.20
CA ALA A 71 11.39 -9.44 16.92
C ALA A 71 10.72 -8.06 16.78
N PRO A 72 11.19 -7.03 17.50
CA PRO A 72 10.59 -5.71 17.43
C PRO A 72 10.85 -5.08 16.05
N ILE A 73 9.77 -4.63 15.41
CA ILE A 73 9.84 -3.87 14.16
C ILE A 73 10.18 -2.43 14.50
N GLN A 74 11.34 -1.96 14.04
CA GLN A 74 11.79 -0.58 14.26
C GLN A 74 11.27 0.38 13.19
N TYR A 75 11.14 -0.14 11.97
CA TYR A 75 10.78 0.64 10.81
C TYR A 75 10.12 -0.26 9.79
N ALA A 76 9.07 0.24 9.14
CA ALA A 76 8.56 -0.36 7.93
C ALA A 76 7.98 0.68 7.00
N ALA A 77 8.00 0.39 5.71
CA ALA A 77 7.44 1.26 4.68
C ALA A 77 6.90 0.46 3.50
N ILE A 78 5.86 1.00 2.86
CA ILE A 78 5.42 0.55 1.55
C ILE A 78 6.22 1.34 0.51
N ARG A 79 7.13 0.65 -0.17
CA ARG A 79 7.97 1.19 -1.23
C ARG A 79 7.25 1.10 -2.57
N VAL A 80 6.98 2.24 -3.17
CA VAL A 80 6.27 2.39 -4.46
C VAL A 80 7.13 3.14 -5.46
N LYS A 81 6.87 2.96 -6.75
CA LYS A 81 7.47 3.77 -7.81
C LYS A 81 6.38 4.56 -8.53
N ARG A 82 6.47 5.88 -8.57
CA ARG A 82 5.54 6.74 -9.31
C ARG A 82 6.09 6.98 -10.72
N TYR A 83 5.23 7.05 -11.73
CA TYR A 83 5.64 7.41 -13.09
C TYR A 83 5.26 8.82 -13.49
N LYS A 84 6.06 9.37 -14.41
CA LYS A 84 5.67 10.54 -15.18
C LYS A 84 4.49 10.21 -16.10
N THR A 85 3.49 11.08 -16.10
CA THR A 85 2.28 10.97 -16.91
C THR A 85 2.16 12.18 -17.85
N VAL A 86 1.38 12.04 -18.92
CA VAL A 86 1.03 13.17 -19.81
C VAL A 86 0.11 14.19 -19.11
N TYR A 87 -0.62 13.74 -18.09
CA TYR A 87 -1.43 14.58 -17.20
C TYR A 87 -0.76 14.65 -15.83
N PRO A 88 0.07 15.68 -15.56
CA PRO A 88 0.78 15.79 -14.29
C PRO A 88 -0.19 16.19 -13.18
N LEU A 89 0.06 15.69 -11.96
CA LEU A 89 -0.65 16.07 -10.74
C LEU A 89 -0.75 17.60 -10.64
N LYS A 90 -1.99 18.12 -10.53
CA LYS A 90 -2.27 19.56 -10.42
C LYS A 90 -2.65 19.97 -9.02
N LEU A 91 -3.40 19.11 -8.33
CA LEU A 91 -3.77 19.33 -6.94
C LEU A 91 -3.19 18.20 -6.10
N ASP A 92 -2.36 18.58 -5.14
CA ASP A 92 -1.70 17.62 -4.27
C ASP A 92 -2.69 17.03 -3.25
N PHE A 93 -2.39 15.81 -2.80
CA PHE A 93 -3.17 15.08 -1.81
C PHE A 93 -2.26 14.13 -1.05
N LYS A 94 -2.72 13.64 0.11
CA LYS A 94 -1.99 12.59 0.82
C LYS A 94 -2.37 11.22 0.29
N VAL A 95 -1.38 10.39 0.00
CA VAL A 95 -1.55 8.95 -0.16
C VAL A 95 -1.58 8.34 1.24
N VAL A 96 -2.69 7.70 1.63
CA VAL A 96 -2.91 7.18 2.98
C VAL A 96 -3.04 5.66 2.94
N ILE A 97 -2.31 5.00 3.84
CA ILE A 97 -2.35 3.55 4.05
C ILE A 97 -3.52 3.23 5.00
N LYS A 98 -4.39 2.33 4.54
CA LYS A 98 -5.52 1.77 5.29
C LYS A 98 -5.31 0.29 5.55
N ASP A 99 -5.74 -0.17 6.71
CA ASP A 99 -5.71 -1.59 7.09
C ASP A 99 -6.91 -2.34 6.53
N GLY A 100 -6.66 -3.47 5.87
CA GLY A 100 -7.71 -4.39 5.40
C GLY A 100 -7.74 -5.72 6.15
N MET A 101 -6.82 -5.95 7.09
CA MET A 101 -6.70 -7.23 7.76
C MET A 101 -7.89 -7.51 8.70
N PRO A 102 -8.29 -8.80 8.87
CA PRO A 102 -7.65 -10.00 8.30
C PRO A 102 -8.15 -10.39 6.91
N GLU A 103 -9.35 -9.95 6.54
CA GLU A 103 -10.09 -10.50 5.40
C GLU A 103 -9.68 -9.86 4.07
N PHE A 104 -9.52 -8.53 4.03
CA PHE A 104 -9.40 -7.75 2.79
C PHE A 104 -7.98 -7.25 2.47
N PRO A 105 -7.63 -7.10 1.18
CA PRO A 105 -8.39 -7.61 0.04
C PRO A 105 -8.39 -9.15 0.01
N HIS A 106 -9.32 -9.74 -0.74
CA HIS A 106 -9.38 -11.18 -1.00
C HIS A 106 -8.18 -11.67 -1.81
N ASP A 107 -8.01 -13.00 -1.87
CA ASP A 107 -6.98 -13.65 -2.68
C ASP A 107 -7.63 -14.70 -3.62
N PRO A 108 -7.76 -14.43 -4.94
CA PRO A 108 -7.28 -13.23 -5.66
C PRO A 108 -8.06 -11.96 -5.29
N ILE A 109 -7.53 -10.79 -5.66
CA ILE A 109 -8.22 -9.50 -5.46
C ILE A 109 -9.51 -9.47 -6.29
N GLU A 110 -10.62 -9.12 -5.65
CA GLU A 110 -11.97 -9.11 -6.23
C GLU A 110 -12.50 -7.67 -6.38
N LEU A 111 -13.54 -7.47 -7.19
CA LEU A 111 -14.15 -6.14 -7.36
C LEU A 111 -14.75 -5.59 -6.06
N THR A 112 -15.27 -6.47 -5.19
CA THR A 112 -15.84 -6.14 -3.87
C THR A 112 -14.78 -5.60 -2.89
N ASP A 113 -13.50 -5.88 -3.14
CA ASP A 113 -12.39 -5.31 -2.37
C ASP A 113 -12.28 -3.79 -2.55
N TYR A 114 -13.04 -3.19 -3.47
CA TYR A 114 -13.10 -1.74 -3.65
C TYR A 114 -13.78 -1.03 -2.46
N TYR A 115 -14.70 -1.68 -1.76
CA TYR A 115 -15.56 -1.00 -0.80
C TYR A 115 -14.77 -0.41 0.37
N ARG A 116 -14.76 0.93 0.43
CA ARG A 116 -13.93 1.68 1.37
C ARG A 116 -14.13 1.34 2.84
N LYS A 117 -15.31 0.86 3.23
CA LYS A 117 -15.63 0.59 4.65
C LYS A 117 -14.95 -0.68 5.18
N TRP A 118 -14.39 -1.50 4.30
CA TRP A 118 -13.51 -2.61 4.67
C TRP A 118 -12.13 -2.15 5.14
N TYR A 119 -11.77 -0.89 4.86
CA TYR A 119 -10.44 -0.37 5.12
C TYR A 119 -10.47 0.85 6.05
N LEU A 120 -9.96 0.67 7.26
CA LEU A 120 -10.09 1.65 8.34
C LEU A 120 -8.72 2.18 8.80
N GLY A 121 -8.76 3.24 9.63
CA GLY A 121 -7.60 3.85 10.27
C GLY A 121 -6.68 4.63 9.34
N ASN A 122 -5.49 4.99 9.83
CA ASN A 122 -4.41 5.60 9.09
C ASN A 122 -3.12 4.97 9.61
N TYR A 123 -2.46 4.20 8.76
CA TYR A 123 -1.30 3.37 9.12
C TYR A 123 0.01 3.95 8.58
N GLY A 124 -0.06 5.11 7.91
CA GLY A 124 1.06 5.79 7.28
C GLY A 124 0.53 6.66 6.14
N GLU A 125 1.20 7.77 5.86
CA GLU A 125 0.82 8.68 4.79
C GLU A 125 2.03 9.44 4.23
N ILE A 126 1.90 9.92 3.01
CA ILE A 126 2.88 10.80 2.35
C ILE A 126 2.13 11.76 1.41
N LEU A 127 2.66 12.96 1.15
CA LEU A 127 2.12 13.78 0.06
C LEU A 127 2.43 13.14 -1.30
N ALA A 128 1.47 13.18 -2.22
CA ALA A 128 1.63 12.62 -3.55
C ALA A 128 2.76 13.31 -4.33
N SER A 129 2.97 14.62 -4.09
CA SER A 129 4.09 15.38 -4.64
C SER A 129 5.47 14.99 -4.09
N GLU A 130 5.54 14.47 -2.86
CA GLU A 130 6.79 14.02 -2.22
C GLU A 130 7.26 12.64 -2.71
N LEU A 131 6.37 11.87 -3.36
CA LEU A 131 6.77 10.66 -4.04
C LEU A 131 7.59 11.00 -5.30
N PRO A 132 8.87 10.57 -5.37
CA PRO A 132 9.73 10.90 -6.48
C PRO A 132 9.21 10.28 -7.78
N ILE A 133 9.42 10.99 -8.88
CA ILE A 133 8.96 10.57 -10.21
C ILE A 133 10.06 9.69 -10.84
N ASP A 134 9.65 8.55 -11.40
CA ASP A 134 10.50 7.55 -12.05
C ASP A 134 11.56 6.90 -11.13
N GLU A 135 11.43 7.10 -9.81
CA GLU A 135 12.24 6.51 -8.75
C GLU A 135 11.36 5.86 -7.67
N PHE A 136 11.97 5.07 -6.78
CA PHE A 136 11.25 4.47 -5.65
C PHE A 136 11.16 5.46 -4.48
N GLY A 137 9.94 5.65 -3.97
CA GLY A 137 9.63 6.38 -2.74
C GLY A 137 9.05 5.47 -1.67
N ASP A 138 9.24 5.85 -0.41
CA ASP A 138 8.76 5.10 0.75
C ASP A 138 7.60 5.82 1.43
N ILE A 139 6.47 5.11 1.58
CA ILE A 139 5.37 5.55 2.46
C ILE A 139 5.59 4.89 3.81
N ILE A 140 6.10 5.66 4.76
CA ILE A 140 6.53 5.15 6.07
C ILE A 140 5.29 4.78 6.90
N LEU A 141 5.31 3.59 7.50
CA LEU A 141 4.29 3.14 8.43
C LEU A 141 4.46 3.86 9.77
N ASN A 142 3.37 4.37 10.33
CA ASN A 142 3.35 4.93 11.68
C ASN A 142 3.27 3.81 12.73
N SER A 143 3.23 4.14 14.03
CA SER A 143 3.18 3.13 15.11
C SER A 143 2.05 2.11 14.95
N ARG A 144 0.84 2.57 14.58
CA ARG A 144 -0.31 1.68 14.29
C ARG A 144 -0.05 0.79 13.07
N GLY A 145 0.63 1.36 12.07
CA GLY A 145 1.22 0.68 10.92
C GLY A 145 2.07 -0.52 11.31
N LEU A 146 3.07 -0.27 12.16
CA LEU A 146 4.03 -1.28 12.62
C LEU A 146 3.34 -2.41 13.41
N ASP A 147 2.42 -2.06 14.31
CA ASP A 147 1.68 -3.02 15.15
C ASP A 147 0.78 -3.96 14.33
N ARG A 148 0.47 -3.58 13.07
CA ARG A 148 -0.42 -4.35 12.19
C ARG A 148 0.32 -5.29 11.25
N ILE A 149 1.65 -5.24 11.20
CA ILE A 149 2.42 -6.18 10.39
C ILE A 149 2.27 -7.57 11.01
N ASN A 150 1.62 -8.45 10.26
CA ASN A 150 1.45 -9.83 10.67
C ASN A 150 2.72 -10.61 10.36
N LEU A 151 3.44 -11.09 11.37
CA LEU A 151 4.61 -11.94 11.20
C LEU A 151 4.17 -13.39 10.98
N GLY A 152 4.53 -13.99 9.84
CA GLY A 152 4.20 -15.39 9.55
C GLY A 152 2.94 -15.62 8.69
N GLY A 153 2.37 -14.56 8.10
CA GLY A 153 1.18 -14.67 7.25
C GLY A 153 1.17 -13.66 6.11
N TYR A 154 0.02 -13.02 5.92
CA TYR A 154 -0.13 -11.88 5.02
C TYR A 154 -0.34 -10.61 5.83
N THR A 155 0.34 -9.55 5.41
CA THR A 155 0.02 -8.17 5.77
C THR A 155 -0.71 -7.53 4.59
N LYS A 156 -1.90 -6.98 4.84
CA LYS A 156 -2.82 -6.52 3.80
C LYS A 156 -3.17 -5.04 3.99
N TYR A 157 -3.03 -4.25 2.93
CA TYR A 157 -3.29 -2.81 2.97
C TYR A 157 -4.05 -2.33 1.74
N MET A 158 -4.69 -1.17 1.87
CA MET A 158 -5.19 -0.39 0.75
C MET A 158 -4.64 1.03 0.79
N LEU A 159 -4.20 1.56 -0.35
CA LEU A 159 -3.91 2.98 -0.50
C LEU A 159 -5.16 3.72 -0.97
N ARG A 160 -5.43 4.87 -0.34
CA ARG A 160 -6.50 5.81 -0.72
C ARG A 160 -5.96 7.24 -0.67
N SER A 161 -6.50 8.13 -1.51
CA SER A 161 -6.20 9.56 -1.37
C SER A 161 -6.91 10.16 -0.16
N SER A 162 -6.34 11.20 0.45
CA SER A 162 -7.01 11.97 1.50
C SER A 162 -8.33 12.56 1.03
N ARG A 163 -8.44 12.95 -0.25
CA ARG A 163 -9.66 13.49 -0.84
C ARG A 163 -10.80 12.46 -0.89
N ASP A 164 -10.52 11.21 -1.29
CA ASP A 164 -11.46 10.08 -1.18
C ASP A 164 -11.88 9.85 0.29
N ILE A 165 -10.93 9.93 1.22
CA ILE A 165 -11.21 9.73 2.65
C ILE A 165 -12.14 10.83 3.18
N GLU A 166 -11.84 12.09 2.86
CA GLU A 166 -12.51 13.30 3.35
C GLU A 166 -13.80 13.64 2.58
N GLU A 167 -14.17 12.84 1.58
CA GLU A 167 -15.36 13.07 0.73
C GLU A 167 -15.29 14.42 -0.01
N ILE A 168 -14.10 14.77 -0.49
CA ILE A 168 -13.91 15.98 -1.28
C ILE A 168 -13.89 15.58 -2.75
N ASP A 169 -14.85 16.07 -3.52
CA ASP A 169 -14.93 15.84 -4.95
C ASP A 169 -13.78 16.54 -5.72
N PRO A 170 -13.46 16.08 -6.95
CA PRO A 170 -12.53 16.80 -7.81
C PRO A 170 -13.08 18.19 -8.12
N TYR A 171 -12.31 19.23 -7.82
CA TYR A 171 -12.84 20.60 -7.85
C TYR A 171 -13.06 21.14 -9.27
N LYS A 172 -12.65 20.40 -10.32
CA LYS A 172 -12.71 20.73 -11.76
C LYS A 172 -12.07 19.63 -12.62
N SER A 173 -12.46 19.48 -13.89
CA SER A 173 -11.79 18.54 -14.83
C SER A 173 -10.32 18.84 -15.10
N GLU A 174 -9.91 20.10 -15.04
CA GLU A 174 -8.50 20.46 -15.23
C GLU A 174 -7.61 20.03 -14.04
N ASN A 175 -8.21 19.66 -12.91
CA ASN A 175 -7.49 19.17 -11.75
C ASN A 175 -7.23 17.67 -11.92
N GLU A 176 -5.99 17.35 -12.31
CA GLU A 176 -5.49 15.99 -12.21
C GLU A 176 -5.15 15.70 -10.73
N GLU A 177 -6.01 14.94 -10.06
CA GLU A 177 -5.94 14.57 -8.62
C GLU A 177 -5.64 13.08 -8.42
N ARG A 178 -4.91 12.48 -9.35
CA ARG A 178 -4.35 11.11 -9.24
C ARG A 178 -2.88 11.07 -9.62
N ILE A 179 -2.19 10.08 -9.08
CA ILE A 179 -0.84 9.70 -9.51
C ILE A 179 -0.86 8.26 -10.00
N MET A 180 0.07 7.92 -10.90
CA MET A 180 0.24 6.57 -11.44
C MET A 180 1.43 5.89 -10.77
N LEU A 181 1.23 4.67 -10.29
CA LEU A 181 2.25 3.83 -9.67
C LEU A 181 2.63 2.65 -10.57
N TRP A 182 3.87 2.20 -10.47
CA TRP A 182 4.29 0.91 -11.01
C TRP A 182 3.71 -0.21 -10.15
N LEU A 183 2.95 -1.09 -10.76
CA LEU A 183 2.64 -2.40 -10.19
C LEU A 183 3.25 -3.44 -11.12
N ASN A 184 4.17 -4.22 -10.60
CA ASN A 184 4.79 -5.33 -11.30
C ASN A 184 4.46 -6.60 -10.53
N ASN A 185 3.60 -7.44 -11.11
CA ASN A 185 3.27 -8.76 -10.57
C ASN A 185 4.18 -9.88 -11.13
N GLY A 186 5.26 -9.51 -11.83
CA GLY A 186 6.32 -10.42 -12.27
C GLY A 186 7.38 -10.67 -11.18
N ASN A 187 8.57 -11.11 -11.60
CA ASN A 187 9.61 -11.64 -10.69
C ASN A 187 10.14 -10.64 -9.63
N ASP A 188 10.04 -9.33 -9.88
CA ASP A 188 10.55 -8.29 -8.97
C ASP A 188 9.49 -7.70 -8.01
N TYR A 189 8.23 -8.16 -8.11
CA TYR A 189 7.09 -7.83 -7.25
C TYR A 189 7.09 -6.41 -6.64
N ASP A 190 6.72 -5.41 -7.45
CA ASP A 190 6.54 -4.03 -6.99
C ASP A 190 5.06 -3.69 -6.86
N PRO A 191 4.62 -3.03 -5.76
CA PRO A 191 5.40 -2.35 -4.72
C PRO A 191 5.90 -3.29 -3.62
N ARG A 192 6.82 -2.87 -2.75
CA ARG A 192 7.45 -3.73 -1.72
C ARG A 192 7.12 -3.30 -0.30
N LEU A 193 7.05 -4.25 0.64
CA LEU A 193 7.03 -3.95 2.07
C LEU A 193 8.45 -4.09 2.60
N VAL A 194 9.06 -2.97 2.98
CA VAL A 194 10.41 -2.93 3.56
C VAL A 194 10.27 -2.95 5.06
N ILE A 195 10.92 -3.89 5.75
CA ILE A 195 10.88 -4.04 7.21
C ILE A 195 12.31 -4.03 7.74
N ARG A 196 12.56 -3.26 8.80
CA ARG A 196 13.79 -3.33 9.60
C ARG A 196 13.44 -3.73 11.03
N ILE A 197 14.16 -4.71 11.54
CA ILE A 197 14.00 -5.25 12.90
C ILE A 197 15.28 -5.10 13.71
N THR A 198 15.16 -5.10 15.03
CA THR A 198 16.30 -5.36 15.91
C THR A 198 16.46 -6.86 16.13
N LEU A 199 17.61 -7.42 15.75
CA LEU A 199 17.97 -8.77 16.14
C LEU A 199 18.56 -8.76 17.54
N HIS A 200 17.95 -9.52 18.44
CA HIS A 200 18.57 -9.85 19.71
C HIS A 200 19.56 -10.99 19.45
N ILE A 201 20.85 -10.68 19.42
CA ILE A 201 21.89 -11.70 19.36
C ILE A 201 21.87 -12.41 20.72
N PRO A 202 21.61 -13.72 20.80
CA PRO A 202 21.67 -14.46 22.05
C PRO A 202 23.04 -14.24 22.68
N LYS A 203 23.08 -13.79 23.93
CA LYS A 203 24.34 -13.71 24.66
C LYS A 203 24.79 -15.14 24.94
N VAL A 204 25.90 -15.56 24.32
CA VAL A 204 26.52 -16.85 24.64
C VAL A 204 26.97 -16.79 26.10
N MET A 205 26.35 -17.62 26.94
CA MET A 205 26.80 -17.83 28.31
C MET A 205 27.66 -19.08 28.33
N THR A 206 28.97 -18.93 28.49
CA THR A 206 29.85 -20.06 28.79
C THR A 206 29.83 -20.30 30.29
N GLY A 207 29.49 -21.52 30.71
CA GLY A 207 29.78 -21.97 32.07
C GLY A 207 31.28 -22.25 32.25
N PRO A 208 31.79 -22.30 33.50
CA PRO A 208 33.14 -22.76 33.76
C PRO A 208 33.30 -24.20 33.24
N ALA A 209 34.43 -24.47 32.59
CA ALA A 209 34.78 -25.82 32.20
C ALA A 209 35.09 -26.63 33.46
N ILE A 210 34.19 -27.55 33.80
CA ILE A 210 34.38 -28.55 34.85
C ILE A 210 35.01 -29.81 34.26
N ASN A 211 35.75 -30.58 35.07
CA ASN A 211 36.40 -31.85 34.67
C ASN A 211 37.54 -31.73 33.63
N ILE A 212 38.33 -30.66 33.67
CA ILE A 212 39.57 -30.61 32.88
C ILE A 212 40.65 -31.47 33.55
N THR A 213 40.88 -32.68 33.04
CA THR A 213 42.03 -33.52 33.42
C THR A 213 43.22 -33.25 32.49
N LYS A 214 44.32 -32.79 33.07
CA LYS A 214 45.58 -32.55 32.35
C LYS A 214 46.41 -33.84 32.39
N ASN A 215 46.35 -34.66 31.34
CA ASN A 215 47.26 -35.80 31.20
C ASN A 215 48.65 -35.26 30.83
N ARG A 216 49.54 -35.13 31.83
CA ARG A 216 50.97 -35.03 31.55
C ARG A 216 51.51 -36.44 31.37
N ALA A 217 51.82 -36.81 30.12
CA ALA A 217 52.79 -37.86 29.86
C ALA A 217 54.17 -37.31 30.26
N PHE A 218 54.91 -38.10 31.03
CA PHE A 218 56.21 -37.78 31.61
C PHE A 218 57.31 -37.60 30.55
#